data_AF-A0A7S2P3R7-F1
#
_entry.id   AF-A0A7S2P3R7-F1
#
_cell.length_a   1.000
_cell.length_b   1.000
_cell.length_c   1.000
_cell.angle_alpha   90.00
_cell.angle_beta   90.00
_cell.angle_gamma   90.00
#
_symmetry.space_group_name_H-M   'P 1'
#
loop_
_entity.id
_entity.type
_entity.pdbx_description
1 polymer ?
#
loop_
_entity_poly.entity_id
_entity_poly.type
_entity_poly.pdbx_seq_one_letter_code
_entity_poly.pdbx_strand_id
1 'polypeptide(L)'
;MNSILGGLVAVTAGCATMRGWGAIITGIFAGPIMGLSSMLIKIGLRIDDPVDAFAVHGACGMLGLIMAAILCDQEMIDLAYGTDYVKYDFSDQLGKQIAGGLAIAALPAVIISIPLWLFMLPPCRNRANHPFLVRVTPSLEEVGTDDRMDGWAYFYLNNLKEQKNMQRSLGKRLNVLENRGRKGSQHMTSGSLKRRSQEESKNGSRSEHKSRSENVNARVNT
;
A
#
# COMPACT_ATOMS: atom_id res chain seq x y z
N MET A 1 -13.28 8.20 -6.35
CA MET A 1 -13.28 8.86 -5.02
C MET A 1 -12.95 10.36 -5.10
N ASN A 2 -12.27 10.82 -6.15
CA ASN A 2 -11.85 12.21 -6.32
C ASN A 2 -12.99 13.24 -6.19
N SER A 3 -14.25 12.87 -6.47
CA SER A 3 -15.39 13.80 -6.35
C SER A 3 -15.70 14.18 -4.89
N ILE A 4 -15.48 13.25 -3.95
CA ILE A 4 -15.64 13.53 -2.51
C ILE A 4 -14.57 14.52 -2.06
N LEU A 5 -13.32 14.33 -2.54
CA LEU A 5 -12.23 15.27 -2.30
C LEU A 5 -12.50 16.63 -2.93
N GLY A 6 -13.01 16.66 -4.17
CA GLY A 6 -13.40 17.90 -4.85
C GLY A 6 -14.48 18.67 -4.09
N GLY A 7 -15.46 17.98 -3.50
CA GLY A 7 -16.46 18.60 -2.62
C GLY A 7 -15.85 19.21 -1.35
N LEU A 8 -14.93 18.49 -0.70
CA LEU A 8 -14.19 18.99 0.46
C LEU A 8 -13.34 20.22 0.12
N VAL A 9 -12.66 20.20 -1.02
CA VAL A 9 -11.88 21.34 -1.50
C VAL A 9 -12.79 22.53 -1.79
N ALA A 10 -13.90 22.31 -2.50
CA ALA A 10 -14.82 23.39 -2.88
C ALA A 10 -15.43 24.11 -1.66
N VAL A 11 -15.78 23.40 -0.58
CA VAL A 11 -16.35 24.06 0.62
C VAL A 11 -15.32 24.85 1.43
N THR A 12 -14.02 24.64 1.20
CA THR A 12 -12.95 25.22 2.04
C THR A 12 -12.99 26.75 2.05
N ALA A 13 -13.29 27.39 0.91
CA ALA A 13 -13.35 28.86 0.82
C ALA A 13 -14.52 29.47 1.61
N GLY A 14 -15.63 28.75 1.75
CA GLY A 14 -16.85 29.21 2.40
C GLY A 14 -17.08 28.65 3.80
N CYS A 15 -16.10 27.95 4.37
CA CYS A 15 -16.29 27.14 5.58
C CYS A 15 -16.82 27.92 6.79
N ALA A 16 -16.43 29.20 6.92
CA ALA A 16 -16.83 30.07 8.00
C ALA A 16 -17.98 31.03 7.62
N THR A 17 -18.24 31.21 6.32
CA THR A 17 -19.12 32.28 5.81
C THR A 17 -20.41 31.76 5.19
N MET A 18 -20.51 30.45 4.95
CA MET A 18 -21.71 29.81 4.43
C MET A 18 -22.50 29.11 5.53
N ARG A 19 -23.81 29.03 5.36
CA ARG A 19 -24.66 28.14 6.15
C ARG A 19 -24.51 26.68 5.69
N GLY A 20 -24.93 25.74 6.54
CA GLY A 20 -24.82 24.31 6.24
C GLY A 20 -25.49 23.87 4.92
N TRP A 21 -26.60 24.52 4.54
CA TRP A 21 -27.25 24.24 3.25
C TRP A 21 -26.40 24.73 2.05
N GLY A 22 -25.66 25.83 2.19
CA GLY A 22 -24.75 26.34 1.16
C GLY A 22 -23.56 25.40 0.93
N ALA A 23 -23.07 24.76 2.00
CA ALA A 23 -22.05 23.72 1.91
C ALA A 23 -22.53 22.50 1.09
N ILE A 24 -23.78 22.06 1.30
CA ILE A 24 -24.39 20.94 0.54
C ILE A 24 -24.46 21.29 -0.95
N ILE A 25 -24.95 22.48 -1.29
CA ILE A 25 -25.06 22.95 -2.67
C ILE A 25 -23.67 22.98 -3.33
N THR A 26 -22.67 23.56 -2.64
CA THR A 26 -21.30 23.64 -3.14
C THR A 26 -20.72 22.26 -3.47
N GLY A 27 -20.94 21.27 -2.59
CA GLY A 27 -20.52 19.88 -2.83
C GLY A 27 -21.23 19.23 -4.03
N ILE A 28 -22.52 19.48 -4.24
CA ILE A 28 -23.29 18.96 -5.38
C ILE A 28 -22.70 19.47 -6.71
N PHE A 29 -22.34 20.75 -6.79
CA PHE A 29 -21.74 21.34 -7.99
C PHE A 29 -20.28 20.94 -8.20
N ALA A 30 -19.53 20.66 -7.12
CA ALA A 30 -18.12 20.26 -7.22
C ALA A 30 -17.93 18.92 -7.95
N GLY A 31 -18.83 17.95 -7.76
CA GLY A 31 -18.73 16.64 -8.39
C GLY A 31 -18.69 16.69 -9.93
N PRO A 32 -19.70 17.29 -10.59
CA PRO A 32 -19.72 17.47 -12.04
C PRO A 32 -18.56 18.31 -12.57
N ILE A 33 -18.23 19.43 -11.90
CA ILE A 33 -17.13 20.31 -12.31
C ILE A 33 -15.79 19.57 -12.27
N MET A 34 -15.54 18.73 -11.26
CA MET A 34 -14.34 17.90 -11.19
C MET A 34 -14.24 16.97 -12.41
N GLY A 35 -15.32 16.24 -12.73
CA GLY A 35 -15.34 15.31 -13.86
C GLY A 35 -15.13 16.00 -15.21
N LEU A 36 -15.83 17.13 -15.43
CA LEU A 36 -15.69 17.93 -16.64
C LEU A 36 -14.28 18.51 -16.77
N SER A 37 -13.71 19.01 -15.67
CA SER A 37 -12.35 19.55 -15.66
C SER A 37 -11.32 18.47 -15.96
N SER A 38 -11.40 17.30 -15.30
CA SER A 38 -10.51 16.16 -15.56
C SER A 38 -10.56 15.75 -17.04
N MET A 39 -11.77 15.65 -17.62
CA MET A 39 -11.94 15.33 -19.03
C MET A 39 -11.32 16.39 -19.95
N LEU A 40 -11.52 17.68 -19.65
CA LEU A 40 -10.95 18.78 -20.41
C LEU A 40 -9.42 18.76 -20.38
N ILE A 41 -8.81 18.55 -19.21
CA ILE A 41 -7.35 18.50 -19.06
C ILE A 41 -6.77 17.29 -19.80
N LYS A 42 -7.31 16.09 -19.56
CA LYS A 42 -6.78 14.84 -20.11
C LYS A 42 -7.03 14.67 -21.59
N ILE A 43 -8.27 14.90 -22.05
CA ILE A 43 -8.67 14.64 -23.43
C ILE A 43 -8.58 15.91 -24.28
N GLY A 44 -9.02 17.04 -23.74
CA GLY A 44 -9.03 18.32 -24.46
C GLY A 44 -7.63 18.91 -24.62
N LEU A 45 -6.87 19.01 -23.54
CA LEU A 45 -5.53 19.62 -23.53
C LEU A 45 -4.40 18.59 -23.66
N ARG A 46 -4.70 17.29 -23.57
CA ARG A 46 -3.71 16.19 -23.61
C ARG A 46 -2.62 16.34 -22.54
N ILE A 47 -3.00 16.87 -21.38
CA ILE A 47 -2.13 17.01 -20.22
C ILE A 47 -2.42 15.80 -19.31
N ASP A 48 -1.41 14.98 -19.09
CA ASP A 48 -1.51 13.83 -18.21
C ASP A 48 -1.34 14.27 -16.74
N ASP A 49 -2.47 14.45 -16.07
CA ASP A 49 -2.55 14.70 -14.63
C ASP A 49 -2.86 13.36 -13.92
N PRO A 50 -1.83 12.69 -13.36
CA PRO A 50 -1.94 11.30 -12.91
C PRO A 50 -2.91 11.11 -11.75
N VAL A 51 -3.13 12.16 -10.95
CA VAL A 51 -3.99 12.10 -9.76
C VAL A 51 -5.21 13.04 -9.85
N ASP A 52 -5.43 13.67 -11.00
CA ASP A 52 -6.42 14.73 -11.18
C ASP A 52 -6.23 15.91 -10.20
N ALA A 53 -4.97 16.24 -9.87
CA ALA A 53 -4.64 17.31 -8.94
C ALA A 53 -5.23 18.66 -9.38
N PHE A 54 -5.15 19.01 -10.67
CA PHE A 54 -5.71 20.25 -11.18
C PHE A 54 -7.25 20.24 -11.12
N ALA A 55 -7.89 19.14 -11.50
CA ALA A 55 -9.34 19.06 -11.48
C ALA A 55 -9.90 19.12 -10.04
N VAL A 56 -9.25 18.45 -9.08
CA VAL A 56 -9.66 18.46 -7.67
C VAL A 56 -9.30 19.77 -6.99
N HIS A 57 -8.08 20.27 -7.12
CA HIS A 57 -7.62 21.44 -6.36
C HIS A 57 -7.79 22.76 -7.11
N GLY A 58 -7.46 22.79 -8.40
CA GLY A 58 -7.59 23.98 -9.24
C GLY A 58 -9.04 24.30 -9.55
N ALA A 59 -9.73 23.39 -10.26
CA ALA A 59 -11.09 23.64 -10.72
C ALA A 59 -12.13 23.67 -9.59
N CYS A 60 -12.13 22.67 -8.69
CA CYS A 60 -13.07 22.68 -7.56
C CYS A 60 -12.73 23.79 -6.54
N GLY A 61 -11.44 24.13 -6.37
CA GLY A 61 -11.04 25.26 -5.52
C GLY A 61 -11.56 26.60 -6.06
N MET A 62 -11.44 26.82 -7.38
CA MET A 62 -11.98 28.02 -8.03
C MET A 62 -13.51 28.07 -7.94
N LEU A 63 -14.20 26.95 -8.16
CA LEU A 63 -15.64 26.85 -7.91
C LEU A 63 -15.98 27.23 -6.47
N GLY A 64 -15.20 26.75 -5.51
CA GLY A 64 -15.36 27.07 -4.09
C GLY A 64 -15.29 28.56 -3.80
N LEU A 65 -14.32 29.28 -4.37
CA LEU A 65 -14.20 30.74 -4.25
C LEU A 65 -15.44 31.46 -4.82
N ILE A 66 -15.92 31.02 -5.98
CA ILE A 66 -17.12 31.57 -6.62
C ILE A 66 -18.36 31.31 -5.76
N MET A 67 -18.54 30.07 -5.29
CA MET A 67 -19.66 29.71 -4.44
C MET A 67 -19.61 30.46 -3.11
N ALA A 68 -18.42 30.67 -2.53
CA ALA A 68 -18.21 31.45 -1.31
C ALA A 68 -18.62 32.92 -1.47
N ALA A 69 -18.53 33.48 -2.68
CA ALA A 69 -19.08 34.80 -2.97
C ALA A 69 -20.61 34.79 -3.12
N ILE A 70 -21.18 33.73 -3.72
CA ILE A 70 -22.62 33.63 -4.01
C ILE A 70 -23.44 33.26 -2.77
N LEU A 71 -22.97 32.30 -1.97
CA LEU A 71 -23.73 31.66 -0.88
C LEU A 71 -23.26 32.10 0.51
N CYS A 72 -22.49 33.18 0.58
CA CYS A 72 -22.10 33.79 1.83
C CYS A 72 -23.32 34.39 2.55
N ASP A 73 -23.32 34.32 3.87
CA ASP A 73 -24.38 34.85 4.74
C ASP A 73 -23.78 35.85 5.73
N GLN A 74 -24.41 37.02 5.87
CA GLN A 74 -23.94 38.09 6.76
C GLN A 74 -23.85 37.64 8.22
N GLU A 75 -24.83 36.86 8.70
CA GLU A 75 -24.85 36.37 10.08
C GLU A 75 -23.64 35.45 10.34
N MET A 76 -23.29 34.64 9.35
CA MET A 76 -22.12 33.76 9.41
C MET A 76 -20.80 34.55 9.36
N ILE A 77 -20.73 35.60 8.53
CA ILE A 77 -19.58 36.52 8.49
C ILE A 77 -19.40 37.22 9.84
N ASP A 78 -20.47 37.77 10.40
CA ASP A 78 -20.45 38.50 11.66
C ASP A 78 -20.02 37.56 12.81
N LEU A 79 -20.49 36.31 12.79
CA LEU A 79 -20.07 35.29 13.73
C LEU A 79 -18.59 34.91 13.59
N ALA A 80 -18.08 34.85 12.36
CA ALA A 80 -16.70 34.43 12.09
C ALA A 80 -15.66 35.55 12.30
N TYR A 81 -16.02 36.79 11.99
CA TYR A 81 -15.07 37.92 11.90
C TYR A 81 -15.45 39.15 12.74
N GLY A 82 -16.64 39.19 13.36
CA GLY A 82 -17.15 40.31 14.17
C GLY A 82 -18.06 41.27 13.41
N THR A 83 -18.96 41.96 14.13
CA THR A 83 -20.15 42.65 13.59
C THR A 83 -19.91 44.01 12.93
N ASP A 84 -18.72 44.61 13.08
CA ASP A 84 -18.60 46.07 12.95
C ASP A 84 -17.85 46.57 11.70
N TYR A 85 -17.38 45.69 10.80
CA TYR A 85 -16.46 46.11 9.74
C TYR A 85 -16.77 45.64 8.31
N VAL A 86 -17.58 44.61 8.10
CA VAL A 86 -17.76 44.01 6.76
C VAL A 86 -19.22 43.78 6.46
N LYS A 87 -19.82 44.68 5.67
CA LYS A 87 -21.14 44.44 5.07
C LYS A 87 -20.95 43.65 3.78
N TYR A 88 -21.66 42.53 3.66
CA TYR A 88 -21.70 41.73 2.45
C TYR A 88 -22.29 42.54 1.31
N ASP A 89 -21.50 42.65 0.25
CA ASP A 89 -21.94 43.04 -1.08
C ASP A 89 -21.48 41.98 -2.06
N PHE A 90 -22.42 41.48 -2.87
CA PHE A 90 -22.15 40.39 -3.80
C PHE A 90 -21.06 40.76 -4.82
N SER A 91 -21.12 41.97 -5.37
CA SER A 91 -20.21 42.39 -6.44
C SER A 91 -18.78 42.56 -5.93
N ASP A 92 -18.65 43.18 -4.76
CA ASP A 92 -17.37 43.35 -4.07
C ASP A 92 -16.79 42.01 -3.62
N GLN A 93 -17.61 41.14 -3.02
CA GLN A 93 -17.16 39.82 -2.57
C GLN A 93 -16.74 38.94 -3.75
N LEU A 94 -17.51 38.90 -4.84
CA LEU A 94 -17.14 38.14 -6.04
C LEU A 94 -15.84 38.68 -6.65
N GLY A 95 -15.70 40.00 -6.74
CA GLY A 95 -14.47 40.65 -7.22
C GLY A 95 -13.25 40.25 -6.38
N LYS A 96 -13.37 40.29 -5.05
CA LYS A 96 -12.32 39.88 -4.11
C LYS A 96 -11.96 38.40 -4.26
N GLN A 97 -12.95 37.51 -4.39
CA GLN A 97 -12.72 36.07 -4.54
C GLN A 97 -12.03 35.74 -5.87
N ILE A 98 -12.44 36.38 -6.97
CA ILE A 98 -11.80 36.21 -8.28
C ILE A 98 -10.37 36.76 -8.26
N ALA A 99 -10.17 37.98 -7.74
CA ALA A 99 -8.85 38.60 -7.66
C ALA A 99 -7.89 37.76 -6.80
N GLY A 100 -8.35 37.30 -5.63
CA GLY A 100 -7.60 36.41 -4.76
C GLY A 100 -7.27 35.07 -5.44
N GLY A 101 -8.25 34.45 -6.11
CA GLY A 101 -8.06 33.22 -6.86
C GLY A 101 -7.03 33.35 -7.98
N LEU A 102 -7.08 34.44 -8.74
CA LEU A 102 -6.11 34.73 -9.80
C LEU A 102 -4.72 35.01 -9.24
N ALA A 103 -4.62 35.76 -8.13
CA ALA A 103 -3.35 36.00 -7.46
C ALA A 103 -2.73 34.67 -6.96
N ILE A 104 -3.53 33.80 -6.35
CA ILE A 104 -3.12 32.47 -5.89
C ILE A 104 -2.73 31.56 -7.08
N ALA A 105 -3.36 31.69 -8.24
CA ALA A 105 -2.98 30.93 -9.42
C ALA A 105 -1.67 31.45 -10.06
N ALA A 106 -1.49 32.77 -10.09
CA ALA A 106 -0.33 33.42 -10.70
C ALA A 106 0.96 33.18 -9.88
N LEU A 107 0.87 33.22 -8.56
CA LEU A 107 2.02 33.11 -7.66
C LEU A 107 2.83 31.80 -7.82
N PRO A 108 2.24 30.59 -7.78
CA PRO A 108 2.94 29.35 -8.07
C PRO A 108 3.33 29.24 -9.54
N ALA A 109 2.53 29.79 -10.46
CA ALA A 109 2.92 29.81 -11.87
C ALA A 109 4.23 30.60 -12.06
N VAL A 110 4.45 31.70 -11.36
CA VAL A 110 5.70 32.47 -11.46
C VAL A 110 6.81 31.84 -10.60
N ILE A 111 6.54 31.57 -9.32
CA ILE A 111 7.58 31.18 -8.36
C ILE A 111 8.00 29.71 -8.49
N ILE A 112 7.11 28.82 -8.93
CA ILE A 112 7.44 27.39 -9.06
C ILE A 112 7.83 27.08 -10.50
N SER A 113 7.08 27.57 -11.49
CA SER A 113 7.37 27.21 -12.88
C SER A 113 8.64 27.86 -13.43
N ILE A 114 8.98 29.10 -13.06
CA ILE A 114 10.19 29.77 -13.58
C ILE A 114 11.47 29.08 -13.07
N PRO A 115 11.65 28.78 -11.77
CA PRO A 115 12.81 28.02 -11.32
C PRO A 115 12.83 26.59 -11.87
N LEU A 116 11.69 25.89 -11.95
CA LEU A 116 11.64 24.57 -12.57
C LEU A 116 12.07 24.63 -14.05
N TRP A 117 11.61 25.64 -14.79
CA TRP A 117 11.97 25.84 -16.18
C TRP A 117 13.46 26.19 -16.32
N LEU A 118 13.98 27.14 -15.54
CA LEU A 118 15.40 27.54 -15.57
C LEU A 118 16.35 26.41 -15.14
N PHE A 119 15.98 25.60 -14.15
CA PHE A 119 16.80 24.50 -13.63
C PHE A 119 16.72 23.24 -14.50
N MET A 120 15.65 23.07 -15.27
CA MET A 120 15.43 21.90 -16.14
C MET A 120 15.86 22.14 -17.60
N LEU A 121 16.19 23.39 -17.96
CA LEU A 121 16.70 23.81 -19.26
C LEU A 121 18.21 23.70 -19.55
N PRO A 122 19.15 23.28 -18.66
CA PRO A 122 20.53 23.12 -19.08
C PRO A 122 20.60 22.23 -20.33
N PRO A 123 21.29 22.69 -21.40
CA PRO A 123 21.20 22.08 -22.71
C PRO A 123 21.63 20.62 -22.64
N CYS A 124 20.85 19.80 -23.33
CA CYS A 124 20.92 18.37 -23.59
C CYS A 124 22.31 17.77 -23.90
N ARG A 125 23.33 17.94 -23.03
CA ARG A 125 24.66 17.35 -23.22
C ARG A 125 25.06 16.34 -22.15
N ASN A 126 24.38 16.29 -21.00
CA ASN A 126 24.53 15.21 -20.00
C ASN A 126 23.32 15.13 -19.05
N ARG A 127 22.12 14.85 -19.59
CA ARG A 127 20.87 14.73 -18.81
C ARG A 127 20.91 13.59 -17.77
N ALA A 128 21.72 12.56 -18.00
CA ALA A 128 21.82 11.39 -17.13
C ALA A 128 22.49 11.66 -15.76
N ASN A 129 23.31 12.71 -15.65
CA ASN A 129 24.11 12.99 -14.45
C ASN A 129 23.77 14.33 -13.78
N HIS A 130 22.62 14.93 -14.11
CA HIS A 130 22.21 16.18 -13.48
C HIS A 130 21.63 15.89 -12.08
N PRO A 131 22.19 16.45 -10.99
CA PRO A 131 21.80 16.10 -9.63
C PRO A 131 20.36 16.50 -9.25
N PHE A 132 19.68 17.29 -10.07
CA PHE A 132 18.35 17.85 -9.78
C PHE A 132 17.33 17.59 -10.90
N LEU A 133 17.38 16.42 -11.54
CA LEU A 133 16.35 16.03 -12.50
C LEU A 133 15.11 15.49 -11.77
N VAL A 134 14.02 16.27 -11.77
CA VAL A 134 12.76 15.90 -11.10
C VAL A 134 12.00 14.79 -11.85
N ARG A 135 12.16 14.73 -13.18
CA ARG A 135 11.57 13.68 -14.02
C ARG A 135 12.59 12.64 -14.43
N VAL A 136 12.19 11.39 -14.36
CA VAL A 136 12.99 10.24 -14.74
C VAL A 136 13.21 10.20 -16.27
N THR A 137 14.28 9.58 -16.73
CA THR A 137 14.50 9.37 -18.18
C THR A 137 13.47 8.38 -18.75
N PRO A 138 13.05 8.53 -20.02
CA PRO A 138 12.01 7.67 -20.62
C PRO A 138 12.31 6.17 -20.54
N SER A 139 13.57 5.79 -20.71
CA SER A 139 14.00 4.38 -20.61
C SER A 139 13.83 3.78 -19.21
N LEU A 140 13.82 4.60 -18.16
CA LEU A 140 13.62 4.17 -16.78
C LEU A 140 12.15 4.33 -16.35
N GLU A 141 11.43 5.30 -16.95
CA GLU A 141 9.98 5.44 -16.83
C GLU A 141 9.26 4.19 -17.38
N GLU A 142 9.78 3.57 -18.45
CA GLU A 142 9.25 2.33 -19.03
C GLU A 142 9.49 1.09 -18.15
N VAL A 143 10.65 1.00 -17.50
CA VAL A 143 10.99 -0.11 -16.58
C VAL A 143 10.25 0.03 -15.24
N GLY A 144 9.89 1.26 -14.88
CA GLY A 144 9.32 1.60 -13.58
C GLY A 144 10.41 1.94 -12.56
N THR A 145 10.09 2.90 -11.68
CA THR A 145 11.02 3.38 -10.65
C THR A 145 11.08 2.52 -9.39
N ASP A 146 10.22 1.51 -9.29
CA ASP A 146 10.10 0.67 -8.09
C ASP A 146 11.41 -0.08 -7.77
N ASP A 147 12.08 -0.60 -8.81
CA ASP A 147 13.35 -1.33 -8.67
C ASP A 147 14.51 -0.43 -8.27
N ARG A 148 14.46 0.87 -8.61
CA ARG A 148 15.52 1.85 -8.31
C ARG A 148 15.36 2.49 -6.93
N MET A 149 14.15 2.46 -6.38
CA MET A 149 13.81 2.94 -5.02
C MET A 149 13.87 1.80 -3.98
N ASP A 150 14.63 0.73 -4.29
CA ASP A 150 14.79 -0.49 -3.48
C ASP A 150 13.47 -1.17 -3.07
N GLY A 151 12.38 -0.92 -3.81
CA GLY A 151 11.08 -1.54 -3.54
C GLY A 151 10.58 -1.34 -2.11
N TRP A 152 10.91 -0.23 -1.44
CA TRP A 152 10.50 0.05 -0.06
C TRP A 152 8.98 -0.10 0.16
N ALA A 153 8.18 0.23 -0.86
CA ALA A 153 6.73 0.02 -0.88
C ALA A 153 6.33 -1.46 -0.68
N TYR A 154 7.18 -2.40 -1.10
CA TYR A 154 6.97 -3.85 -1.03
C TYR A 154 7.88 -4.55 -0.03
N PHE A 155 8.81 -3.84 0.63
CA PHE A 155 9.77 -4.40 1.58
C PHE A 155 9.09 -5.24 2.67
N TYR A 156 8.01 -4.71 3.25
CA TYR A 156 7.25 -5.43 4.28
C TYR A 156 6.54 -6.69 3.73
N LEU A 157 5.95 -6.60 2.53
CA LEU A 157 5.24 -7.71 1.90
C LEU A 157 6.20 -8.83 1.46
N ASN A 158 7.38 -8.46 0.98
CA ASN A 158 8.43 -9.40 0.59
C ASN A 158 8.97 -10.13 1.83
N ASN A 159 9.26 -9.41 2.92
CA ASN A 159 9.69 -10.02 4.18
C ASN A 159 8.63 -10.98 4.76
N LEU A 160 7.34 -10.62 4.72
CA LEU A 160 6.26 -11.52 5.16
C LEU A 160 6.13 -12.78 4.29
N LYS A 161 6.28 -12.66 2.97
CA LYS A 161 6.30 -13.81 2.06
C LYS A 161 7.49 -14.72 2.36
N GLU A 162 8.66 -14.14 2.59
CA GLU A 162 9.86 -14.88 2.97
C GLU A 162 9.69 -15.65 4.27
N GLN A 163 9.15 -14.99 5.31
CA GLN A 163 8.84 -15.62 6.60
C GLN A 163 7.88 -16.81 6.44
N LYS A 164 6.80 -16.64 5.67
CA LYS A 164 5.84 -17.74 5.39
C LYS A 164 6.47 -18.90 4.62
N ASN A 165 7.33 -18.60 3.64
CA ASN A 165 8.03 -19.62 2.86
C ASN A 165 9.04 -20.39 3.73
N MET A 166 9.73 -19.69 4.62
CA MET A 166 10.66 -20.29 5.58
C MET A 166 9.92 -21.22 6.56
N GLN A 167 8.80 -20.79 7.13
CA GLN A 167 7.97 -21.66 7.99
C GLN A 167 7.48 -22.91 7.26
N ARG A 168 7.03 -22.79 6.00
CA ARG A 168 6.62 -23.95 5.19
C ARG A 168 7.78 -24.91 4.93
N SER A 169 8.97 -24.39 4.65
CA SER A 169 10.19 -25.18 4.44
C SER A 169 10.58 -25.95 5.71
N LEU A 170 10.57 -25.27 6.86
CA LEU A 170 10.85 -25.87 8.16
C LEU A 170 9.84 -26.95 8.51
N GLY A 171 8.53 -26.71 8.31
CA GLY A 171 7.50 -27.71 8.53
C GLY A 171 7.67 -28.96 7.67
N LYS A 172 8.02 -28.80 6.38
CA LYS A 172 8.35 -29.93 5.50
C LYS A 172 9.56 -30.73 6.01
N ARG A 173 10.62 -30.04 6.45
CA ARG A 173 11.82 -30.69 7.00
C ARG A 173 11.53 -31.44 8.30
N LEU A 174 10.76 -30.85 9.21
CA LEU A 174 10.33 -31.48 10.46
C LEU A 174 9.53 -32.76 10.20
N ASN A 175 8.55 -32.73 9.29
CA ASN A 175 7.79 -33.93 8.92
C ASN A 175 8.67 -35.06 8.36
N VAL A 176 9.72 -34.72 7.59
CA VAL A 176 10.67 -35.72 7.08
C VAL A 176 11.49 -36.32 8.23
N LEU A 177 11.95 -35.50 9.18
CA LEU A 177 12.69 -35.97 10.35
C LEU A 177 11.83 -36.82 11.28
N GLU A 178 10.59 -36.42 11.53
CA GLU A 178 9.64 -37.17 12.33
C GLU A 178 9.36 -38.55 11.69
N ASN A 179 9.12 -38.60 10.38
CA ASN A 179 8.92 -39.86 9.67
C ASN A 179 10.15 -40.77 9.69
N ARG A 180 11.36 -40.21 9.62
CA ARG A 180 12.60 -40.98 9.78
C ARG A 180 12.76 -41.51 11.21
N GLY A 181 12.46 -40.70 12.22
CA GLY A 181 12.46 -41.11 13.63
C GLY A 181 11.46 -42.22 13.90
N ARG A 182 10.24 -42.11 13.35
CA ARG A 182 9.18 -43.12 13.47
C ARG A 182 9.56 -44.44 12.80
N LYS A 183 10.15 -44.39 11.60
CA LYS A 183 10.70 -45.58 10.93
C LYS A 183 11.85 -46.21 11.71
N GLY A 184 12.76 -45.40 12.25
CA GLY A 184 13.87 -45.88 13.10
C GLY A 184 13.38 -46.56 14.39
N SER A 185 12.37 -45.98 15.05
CA SER A 185 11.75 -46.54 16.25
C SER A 185 11.00 -47.86 15.97
N GLN A 186 10.27 -47.95 14.86
CA GLN A 186 9.63 -49.19 14.41
C GLN A 186 10.64 -50.29 14.07
N HIS A 187 11.78 -49.92 13.48
CA HIS A 187 12.85 -50.86 13.17
C HIS A 187 13.56 -51.38 14.43
N MET A 188 13.77 -50.52 15.43
CA MET A 188 14.36 -50.87 16.73
C MET A 188 13.44 -51.79 17.55
N THR A 189 12.13 -51.51 17.57
CA THR A 189 11.14 -52.33 18.27
C THR A 189 10.94 -53.69 17.61
N SER A 190 10.82 -53.76 16.28
CA SER A 190 10.77 -55.04 15.56
C SER A 190 12.07 -55.84 15.66
N GLY A 191 13.22 -55.18 15.60
CA GLY A 191 14.53 -55.83 15.78
C GLY A 191 14.69 -56.42 17.18
N SER A 192 14.22 -55.72 18.22
CA SER A 192 14.27 -56.19 19.61
C SER A 192 13.31 -57.37 19.85
N LEU A 193 12.10 -57.32 19.28
CA LEU A 193 11.14 -58.43 19.35
C LEU A 193 11.67 -59.69 18.66
N LYS A 194 12.27 -59.55 17.48
CA LYS A 194 12.82 -60.69 16.72
C LYS A 194 14.02 -61.35 17.41
N ARG A 195 14.88 -60.56 18.09
CA ARG A 195 15.98 -61.11 18.90
C ARG A 195 15.45 -61.88 20.11
N ARG A 196 14.41 -61.36 20.79
CA ARG A 196 13.78 -62.02 21.93
C ARG A 196 13.17 -63.39 21.55
N SER A 197 12.49 -63.47 20.41
CA SER A 197 11.92 -64.73 19.91
C SER A 197 13.00 -65.77 19.51
N GLN A 198 14.15 -65.32 19.00
CA GLN A 198 15.26 -66.22 18.67
C GLN A 198 15.99 -66.74 19.91
N GLU A 199 16.08 -65.92 20.97
CA GLU A 199 16.62 -66.34 22.27
C GLU A 199 15.72 -67.38 22.95
N GLU A 200 14.40 -67.20 22.91
CA GLU A 200 13.42 -68.18 23.42
C GLU A 200 13.51 -69.51 22.66
N SER A 201 13.62 -69.50 21.34
CA SER A 201 13.77 -70.71 20.52
C SER A 201 15.10 -71.45 20.77
N LYS A 202 16.21 -70.72 20.96
CA LYS A 202 17.50 -71.32 21.30
C LYS A 202 17.51 -71.93 22.70
N ASN A 203 16.86 -71.30 23.68
CA ASN A 203 16.75 -71.86 25.02
C ASN A 203 15.84 -73.09 25.06
N GLY A 204 14.75 -73.13 24.28
CA GLY A 204 13.89 -74.31 24.15
C GLY A 204 14.60 -75.52 23.52
N SER A 205 15.35 -75.30 22.44
CA SER A 205 16.13 -76.39 21.81
C SER A 205 17.28 -76.89 22.68
N ARG A 206 17.88 -76.02 23.51
CA ARG A 206 18.95 -76.41 24.45
C ARG A 206 18.42 -77.22 25.64
N SER A 207 17.17 -77.00 26.07
CA SER A 207 16.55 -77.83 27.12
C SER A 207 16.19 -79.23 26.59
N GLU A 208 15.68 -79.33 25.36
CA GLU A 208 15.40 -80.62 24.70
C GLU A 208 16.67 -81.43 24.42
N HIS A 209 17.77 -80.78 24.06
CA HIS A 209 19.02 -81.50 23.81
C HIS A 209 19.64 -82.05 25.09
N LYS A 210 19.49 -81.33 26.22
CA LYS A 210 19.99 -81.76 27.53
C LYS A 210 19.21 -82.96 28.07
N SER A 211 17.88 -82.93 27.94
CA SER A 211 17.02 -84.08 28.33
C SER A 211 17.30 -85.32 27.46
N ARG A 212 17.58 -85.13 26.17
CA ARG A 212 17.93 -86.24 25.26
C ARG A 212 19.32 -86.81 25.55
N SER A 213 20.32 -85.99 25.90
CA SER A 213 21.65 -86.48 26.28
C SER A 213 21.66 -87.23 27.61
N GLU A 214 20.87 -86.79 28.59
CA GLU A 214 20.70 -87.52 29.86
C GLU A 214 20.06 -88.89 29.64
N ASN A 215 19.09 -88.98 28.72
CA ASN A 215 18.42 -90.24 28.38
C ASN A 215 19.32 -91.23 27.59
N VAL A 216 20.28 -90.73 26.81
CA VAL A 216 21.24 -91.56 26.06
C VAL A 216 22.34 -92.08 26.97
N ASN A 217 22.85 -91.25 27.90
CA ASN A 217 23.88 -91.70 28.86
C ASN A 217 23.36 -92.79 29.82
N ALA A 218 22.05 -92.82 30.07
CA ALA A 218 21.42 -93.87 30.87
C ALA A 218 21.36 -95.24 30.14
N ARG A 219 21.43 -95.28 28.80
CA ARG A 219 21.33 -96.53 28.01
C ARG A 219 22.66 -97.21 27.70
N VAL A 220 23.80 -96.54 27.89
CA VAL A 220 25.12 -97.08 27.55
C VAL A 220 25.78 -97.80 28.76
N ASN A 221 25.21 -97.66 29.96
CA ASN A 221 25.73 -98.24 31.20
C ASN A 221 25.05 -99.56 31.63
N THR A 222 24.58 -100.39 30.68
CA THR A 222 24.01 -101.72 30.96
C THR A 222 24.49 -102.78 29.99
#